data_AF-A0A2J5I4E7-F1
#
_entry.id   AF-A0A2J5I4E7-F1
#
_cell.length_a   1.000
_cell.length_b   1.000
_cell.length_c   1.000
_cell.angle_alpha   90.00
_cell.angle_beta   90.00
_cell.angle_gamma   90.00
#
_symmetry.space_group_name_H-M   'P 1'
#
loop_
_entity.id
_entity.type
_entity.pdbx_description
1 polymer ?
#
loop_
_entity_poly.entity_id
_entity_poly.type
_entity_poly.pdbx_seq_one_letter_code
_entity_poly.pdbx_strand_id
1 'polypeptide(L)'
;MTRELFLLHQTASILSESIIQEVIWRAFRHCFDAHWQEHFARNAEFLFLGASLTQLGARVAATLLFWAGTYCLLDAAYLFVSVLSVAFGFTQPHEWPPLFGSLTDAYSVRRFWGKFWHQLLRHPVIFFSKAATSAITRILPTSISRHQRTISLFLIFMASGLTHSLTDIQYRRYGLTDTFPVLRFFAASFLAFVLETAWIRVYRAGRSKAGKGFNRFYDGVDSLPGRVVPRLSVERMVGYMWVAAWICSLTPSLVYPPLRVLEHKASLLLQ
;
A
#
# COMPACT_ATOMS: atom_id res chain seq x y z
N MET A 1 22.54 -19.55 -4.16
CA MET A 1 22.64 -18.88 -5.47
C MET A 1 24.04 -18.28 -5.61
N THR A 2 24.71 -18.43 -6.75
CA THR A 2 26.04 -17.84 -6.98
C THR A 2 25.93 -16.33 -7.21
N ARG A 3 27.04 -15.59 -7.05
CA ARG A 3 27.10 -14.14 -7.29
C ARG A 3 26.69 -13.78 -8.72
N GLU A 4 27.21 -14.50 -9.70
CA GLU A 4 26.90 -14.26 -11.13
C GLU A 4 25.42 -14.49 -11.44
N LEU A 5 24.84 -15.58 -10.93
CA LEU A 5 23.43 -15.88 -11.13
C LEU A 5 22.51 -14.87 -10.45
N PHE A 6 22.89 -14.40 -9.24
CA PHE A 6 22.18 -13.31 -8.57
C PHE A 6 22.19 -12.04 -9.43
N LEU A 7 23.36 -11.59 -9.87
CA LEU A 7 23.47 -10.37 -10.68
C LEU A 7 22.65 -10.46 -11.96
N LEU A 8 22.74 -11.59 -12.68
CA LEU A 8 21.95 -11.83 -13.89
C LEU A 8 20.44 -11.78 -13.61
N HIS A 9 19.99 -12.46 -12.56
CA HIS A 9 18.58 -12.49 -12.17
C HIS A 9 18.06 -11.10 -11.82
N GLN A 10 18.77 -10.36 -10.96
CA GLN A 10 18.34 -9.03 -10.54
C GLN A 10 18.30 -8.05 -11.72
N THR A 11 19.30 -8.06 -12.60
CA THR A 11 19.32 -7.22 -13.80
C THR A 11 18.18 -7.56 -14.76
N ALA A 12 17.91 -8.86 -14.98
CA ALA A 12 16.78 -9.29 -15.80
C ALA A 12 15.43 -8.85 -15.22
N SER A 13 15.27 -8.93 -13.89
CA SER A 13 14.06 -8.47 -13.21
C SER A 13 13.82 -6.97 -13.40
N ILE A 14 14.85 -6.12 -13.23
CA ILE A 14 14.73 -4.66 -13.46
C ILE A 14 14.25 -4.34 -14.88
N LEU A 15 14.81 -5.03 -15.89
CA LEU A 15 14.41 -4.84 -17.29
C LEU A 15 12.96 -5.29 -17.50
N SER A 16 12.58 -6.43 -16.95
CA SER A 16 11.22 -6.95 -17.06
C SER A 16 10.19 -6.01 -16.42
N GLU A 17 10.49 -5.44 -15.26
CA GLU A 17 9.63 -4.49 -14.56
C GLU A 17 9.44 -3.20 -15.37
N SER A 18 10.51 -2.72 -16.02
CA SER A 18 10.45 -1.53 -16.88
C SER A 18 9.53 -1.76 -18.09
N ILE A 19 9.59 -2.95 -18.71
CA ILE A 19 8.71 -3.34 -19.81
C ILE A 19 7.26 -3.46 -19.34
N ILE A 20 7.03 -4.11 -18.19
CA ILE A 20 5.69 -4.26 -17.61
C ILE A 20 5.06 -2.89 -17.35
N GLN A 21 5.83 -1.94 -16.80
CA GLN A 21 5.37 -0.58 -16.57
C GLN A 21 4.93 0.12 -17.85
N GLU A 22 5.74 0.03 -18.90
CA GLU A 22 5.43 0.63 -20.19
C GLU A 22 4.16 0.04 -20.82
N VAL A 23 3.99 -1.29 -20.73
CA VAL A 23 2.80 -1.99 -21.23
C VAL A 23 1.54 -1.55 -20.46
N ILE A 24 1.61 -1.53 -19.12
CA ILE A 24 0.48 -1.09 -18.27
C ILE A 24 0.11 0.35 -18.59
N TRP A 25 1.10 1.24 -18.70
CA TRP A 25 0.88 2.65 -19.03
C TRP A 25 0.21 2.83 -20.39
N ARG A 26 0.71 2.17 -21.44
CA ARG A 26 0.14 2.24 -22.80
C ARG A 26 -1.28 1.67 -22.85
N ALA A 27 -1.53 0.55 -22.20
CA ALA A 27 -2.86 -0.04 -22.13
C ALA A 27 -3.85 0.90 -21.41
N PHE A 28 -3.42 1.51 -20.30
CA PHE A 28 -4.23 2.49 -19.58
C PHE A 28 -4.58 3.70 -20.47
N ARG A 29 -3.59 4.30 -21.13
CA ARG A 29 -3.79 5.43 -22.06
C ARG A 29 -4.74 5.06 -23.20
N HIS A 30 -4.54 3.89 -23.81
CA HIS A 30 -5.42 3.41 -24.89
C HIS A 30 -6.89 3.32 -24.47
N CYS A 31 -7.16 2.90 -23.24
CA CYS A 31 -8.53 2.75 -22.73
C CYS A 31 -9.20 4.09 -22.36
N PHE A 32 -8.44 5.09 -21.90
CA PHE A 32 -9.02 6.27 -21.25
C PHE A 32 -8.73 7.61 -21.93
N ASP A 33 -7.84 7.67 -22.94
CA ASP A 33 -7.46 8.93 -23.58
C ASP A 33 -8.65 9.63 -24.27
N ALA A 34 -9.59 8.88 -24.85
CA ALA A 34 -10.74 9.45 -25.56
C ALA A 34 -11.71 10.24 -24.66
N HIS A 35 -11.83 9.87 -23.39
CA HIS A 35 -12.76 10.48 -22.43
C HIS A 35 -12.03 10.89 -21.14
N TRP A 36 -10.78 11.33 -21.26
CA TRP A 36 -9.91 11.57 -20.11
C TRP A 36 -10.51 12.56 -19.10
N GLN A 37 -11.06 13.68 -19.58
CA GLN A 37 -11.70 14.69 -18.73
C GLN A 37 -12.94 14.15 -18.01
N GLU A 38 -13.72 13.27 -18.63
CA GLU A 38 -14.88 12.64 -17.98
C GLU A 38 -14.47 11.79 -16.77
N HIS A 39 -13.32 11.11 -16.88
CA HIS A 39 -12.86 10.16 -15.88
C HIS A 39 -11.99 10.78 -14.78
N PHE A 40 -11.14 11.75 -15.13
CA PHE A 40 -10.08 12.26 -14.26
C PHE A 40 -10.18 13.76 -13.97
N ALA A 41 -11.31 14.41 -14.29
CA ALA A 41 -11.58 15.80 -13.93
C ALA A 41 -11.38 16.08 -12.43
N ARG A 42 -11.17 17.36 -12.10
CA ARG A 42 -11.04 17.82 -10.71
C ARG A 42 -12.27 17.39 -9.90
N ASN A 43 -12.03 16.85 -8.71
CA ASN A 43 -13.03 16.31 -7.78
C ASN A 43 -13.64 14.95 -8.18
N ALA A 44 -13.35 14.40 -9.37
CA ALA A 44 -13.76 13.05 -9.73
C ALA A 44 -13.18 12.00 -8.75
N GLU A 45 -12.03 12.29 -8.14
CA GLU A 45 -11.43 11.47 -7.08
C GLU A 45 -12.33 11.27 -5.85
N PHE A 46 -13.29 12.17 -5.60
CA PHE A 46 -14.22 12.12 -4.46
C PHE A 46 -15.63 11.66 -4.84
N LEU A 47 -15.89 11.40 -6.13
CA LEU A 47 -17.17 10.92 -6.61
C LEU A 47 -17.30 9.41 -6.36
N PHE A 48 -18.28 9.03 -5.53
CA PHE A 48 -18.58 7.62 -5.20
C PHE A 48 -20.01 7.25 -5.57
N LEU A 49 -21.00 7.80 -4.87
CA LEU A 49 -22.41 7.41 -5.02
C LEU A 49 -23.05 7.90 -6.34
N GLY A 50 -22.46 8.93 -6.97
CA GLY A 50 -22.90 9.47 -8.26
C GLY A 50 -22.01 9.09 -9.44
N ALA A 51 -21.06 8.17 -9.26
CA ALA A 51 -20.13 7.79 -10.31
C ALA A 51 -20.79 6.83 -11.32
N SER A 52 -20.57 7.08 -12.61
CA SER A 52 -20.95 6.14 -13.67
C SER A 52 -20.11 4.85 -13.60
N LEU A 53 -20.57 3.78 -14.26
CA LEU A 53 -19.79 2.54 -14.35
C LEU A 53 -18.44 2.74 -15.04
N THR A 54 -18.37 3.65 -16.03
CA THR A 54 -17.12 4.01 -16.71
C THR A 54 -16.15 4.72 -15.77
N GLN A 55 -16.64 5.63 -14.92
CA GLN A 55 -15.84 6.31 -13.90
C GLN A 55 -15.37 5.35 -12.79
N LEU A 56 -16.20 4.39 -12.38
CA LEU A 56 -15.79 3.34 -11.45
C LEU A 56 -14.72 2.42 -12.06
N GLY A 57 -14.86 2.06 -13.34
CA GLY A 57 -13.85 1.31 -14.08
C GLY A 57 -12.52 2.06 -14.19
N ALA A 58 -12.56 3.34 -14.55
CA ALA A 58 -11.39 4.22 -14.60
C ALA A 58 -10.70 4.36 -13.24
N ARG A 59 -11.48 4.45 -12.15
CA ARG A 59 -10.97 4.45 -10.77
C ARG A 59 -10.20 3.18 -10.43
N VAL A 60 -10.75 2.01 -10.76
CA VAL A 60 -10.08 0.74 -10.53
C VAL A 60 -8.80 0.66 -11.37
N ALA A 61 -8.86 1.02 -12.65
CA ALA A 61 -7.71 0.98 -13.53
C ALA A 61 -6.59 1.94 -13.09
N ALA A 62 -6.92 3.18 -12.72
CA ALA A 62 -5.95 4.16 -12.23
C ALA A 62 -5.34 3.74 -10.90
N THR A 63 -6.13 3.08 -10.05
CA THR A 63 -5.64 2.47 -8.81
C THR A 63 -4.64 1.36 -9.11
N LEU A 64 -4.97 0.44 -10.02
CA LEU A 64 -4.04 -0.63 -10.43
C LEU A 64 -2.76 -0.07 -11.04
N LEU A 65 -2.87 0.92 -11.92
CA LEU A 65 -1.72 1.64 -12.50
C LEU A 65 -0.83 2.20 -11.40
N PHE A 66 -1.39 2.90 -10.41
CA PHE A 66 -0.63 3.51 -9.32
C PHE A 66 0.10 2.47 -8.46
N TRP A 67 -0.59 1.43 -8.01
CA TRP A 67 -0.02 0.43 -7.10
C TRP A 67 0.97 -0.50 -7.81
N ALA A 68 0.68 -0.94 -9.04
CA ALA A 68 1.63 -1.70 -9.85
C ALA A 68 2.84 -0.83 -10.21
N GLY A 69 2.60 0.43 -10.58
CA GLY A 69 3.63 1.45 -10.81
C GLY A 69 4.59 1.61 -9.66
N THR A 70 4.03 1.85 -8.49
CA THR A 70 4.80 2.04 -7.26
C THR A 70 5.51 0.75 -6.84
N TYR A 71 4.88 -0.42 -7.03
CA TYR A 71 5.51 -1.72 -6.79
C TYR A 71 6.79 -1.87 -7.63
N CYS A 72 6.68 -1.78 -8.95
CA CYS A 72 7.81 -1.94 -9.86
C CYS A 72 8.88 -0.88 -9.63
N LEU A 73 8.50 0.38 -9.38
CA LEU A 73 9.48 1.43 -9.11
C LEU A 73 10.31 1.13 -7.85
N LEU A 74 9.64 0.71 -6.77
CA LEU A 74 10.32 0.40 -5.52
C LEU A 74 11.16 -0.87 -5.62
N ASP A 75 10.63 -1.90 -6.29
CA ASP A 75 11.36 -3.16 -6.49
C ASP A 75 12.57 -2.92 -7.38
N ALA A 76 12.42 -2.34 -8.57
CA ALA A 76 13.55 -1.99 -9.45
C ALA A 76 14.63 -1.15 -8.75
N ALA A 77 14.26 -0.16 -7.93
CA ALA A 77 15.22 0.61 -7.14
C ALA A 77 15.96 -0.26 -6.11
N TYR A 78 15.25 -1.15 -5.41
CA TYR A 78 15.85 -2.09 -4.47
C TYR A 78 16.78 -3.09 -5.16
N LEU A 79 16.33 -3.66 -6.28
CA LEU A 79 17.12 -4.57 -7.11
C LEU A 79 18.38 -3.87 -7.65
N PHE A 80 18.26 -2.62 -8.10
CA PHE A 80 19.39 -1.84 -8.60
C PHE A 80 20.46 -1.62 -7.52
N VAL A 81 20.06 -1.20 -6.32
CA VAL A 81 20.99 -1.08 -5.19
C VAL A 81 21.61 -2.44 -4.86
N SER A 82 20.82 -3.52 -4.88
CA SER A 82 21.33 -4.88 -4.64
C SER A 82 22.41 -5.30 -5.64
N VAL A 83 22.23 -4.96 -6.92
CA VAL A 83 23.20 -5.23 -7.98
C VAL A 83 24.49 -4.48 -7.69
N LEU A 84 24.42 -3.17 -7.41
CA LEU A 84 25.61 -2.37 -7.10
C LEU A 84 26.33 -2.93 -5.87
N SER A 85 25.61 -3.18 -4.77
CA SER A 85 26.21 -3.64 -3.52
C SER A 85 26.88 -5.01 -3.64
N VAL A 86 26.31 -5.95 -4.39
CA VAL A 86 26.89 -7.28 -4.63
C VAL A 86 28.00 -7.23 -5.71
N ALA A 87 27.87 -6.36 -6.71
CA ALA A 87 28.89 -6.16 -7.74
C ALA A 87 30.18 -5.55 -7.17
N PHE A 88 30.08 -4.62 -6.22
CA PHE A 88 31.25 -4.05 -5.53
C PHE A 88 31.74 -4.88 -4.33
N GLY A 89 31.05 -5.96 -3.98
CA GLY A 89 31.44 -6.85 -2.88
C GLY A 89 31.15 -6.29 -1.48
N PHE A 90 30.28 -5.29 -1.36
CA PHE A 90 29.86 -4.74 -0.06
C PHE A 90 28.93 -5.68 0.71
N THR A 91 28.17 -6.51 -0.01
CA THR A 91 27.17 -7.44 0.56
C THR A 91 27.12 -8.72 -0.26
N GLN A 92 26.52 -9.76 0.31
CA GLN A 92 26.29 -11.06 -0.27
C GLN A 92 24.84 -11.21 -0.78
N PRO A 93 24.59 -12.04 -1.79
CA PRO A 93 23.24 -12.28 -2.35
C PRO A 93 22.14 -12.57 -1.33
N HIS A 94 22.44 -13.28 -0.24
CA HIS A 94 21.44 -13.69 0.77
C HIS A 94 21.01 -12.53 1.70
N GLU A 95 21.73 -11.41 1.70
CA GLU A 95 21.40 -10.21 2.47
C GLU A 95 20.31 -9.36 1.79
N TRP A 96 19.91 -9.72 0.57
CA TRP A 96 18.89 -9.05 -0.24
C TRP A 96 17.63 -9.91 -0.38
N PRO A 97 16.85 -10.11 0.71
CA PRO A 97 15.58 -10.81 0.61
C PRO A 97 14.58 -10.03 -0.26
N PRO A 98 13.53 -10.69 -0.79
CA PRO A 98 12.47 -9.99 -1.55
C PRO A 98 11.91 -8.78 -0.79
N LEU A 99 11.79 -7.64 -1.48
CA LEU A 99 11.29 -6.40 -0.88
C LEU A 99 9.83 -6.51 -0.44
N PHE A 100 9.04 -7.23 -1.23
CA PHE A 100 7.62 -7.47 -1.01
C PHE A 100 7.38 -8.91 -0.56
N GLY A 101 6.31 -9.11 0.22
CA GLY A 101 5.83 -10.45 0.55
C GLY A 101 4.77 -10.96 -0.41
N SER A 102 4.04 -11.99 0.00
CA SER A 102 3.03 -12.62 -0.85
C SER A 102 1.72 -11.82 -0.90
N LEU A 103 1.18 -11.62 -2.11
CA LEU A 103 -0.18 -11.13 -2.33
C LEU A 103 -1.25 -12.02 -1.68
N THR A 104 -0.95 -13.31 -1.47
CA THR A 104 -1.85 -14.24 -0.79
C THR A 104 -2.10 -13.89 0.68
N ASP A 105 -1.27 -13.01 1.26
CA ASP A 105 -1.46 -12.50 2.62
C ASP A 105 -2.22 -11.18 2.67
N ALA A 106 -2.45 -10.51 1.55
CA ALA A 106 -2.99 -9.15 1.48
C ALA A 106 -4.52 -9.03 1.70
N TYR A 107 -5.14 -9.94 2.45
CA TYR A 107 -6.59 -9.99 2.69
C TYR A 107 -7.07 -9.13 3.88
N SER A 108 -6.22 -8.28 4.44
CA SER A 108 -6.59 -7.33 5.50
C SER A 108 -5.65 -6.13 5.42
N VAL A 109 -6.10 -4.93 5.82
CA VAL A 109 -5.28 -3.71 5.85
C VAL A 109 -4.03 -3.95 6.69
N ARG A 110 -4.18 -4.60 7.86
CA ARG A 110 -3.04 -4.99 8.70
C ARG A 110 -2.05 -5.87 7.95
N ARG A 111 -2.50 -6.88 7.21
CA ARG A 111 -1.60 -7.81 6.51
C ARG A 111 -1.04 -7.22 5.23
N PHE A 112 -1.78 -6.36 4.54
CA PHE A 112 -1.32 -5.59 3.39
C PHE A 112 -0.03 -4.84 3.74
N TRP A 113 -0.06 -3.95 4.74
CA TRP A 113 1.14 -3.26 5.23
C TRP A 113 2.10 -4.18 6.01
N GLY A 114 1.52 -5.18 6.67
CA GLY A 114 2.20 -6.02 7.65
C GLY A 114 3.03 -7.16 7.07
N LYS A 115 2.75 -7.58 5.84
CA LYS A 115 3.28 -8.81 5.24
C LYS A 115 3.55 -8.66 3.75
N PHE A 116 2.71 -7.92 3.02
CA PHE A 116 2.80 -7.83 1.57
C PHE A 116 3.61 -6.61 1.09
N TRP A 117 3.19 -5.39 1.43
CA TRP A 117 3.76 -4.14 0.93
C TRP A 117 5.23 -3.96 1.37
N HIS A 118 6.04 -3.11 0.72
CA HIS A 118 7.50 -3.06 0.92
C HIS A 118 7.95 -3.17 2.40
N GLN A 119 8.89 -4.08 2.70
CA GLN A 119 9.29 -4.37 4.08
C GLN A 119 10.55 -3.60 4.54
N LEU A 120 11.20 -2.85 3.65
CA LEU A 120 12.48 -2.17 3.89
C LEU A 120 12.52 -1.31 5.19
N LEU A 121 11.49 -0.49 5.40
CA LEU A 121 11.43 0.44 6.54
C LEU A 121 10.65 -0.10 7.74
N ARG A 122 10.22 -1.36 7.71
CA ARG A 122 9.35 -1.93 8.75
C ARG A 122 9.98 -1.86 10.13
N HIS A 123 11.19 -2.41 10.27
CA HIS A 123 11.83 -2.55 11.58
C HIS A 123 12.13 -1.19 12.22
N PRO A 124 12.76 -0.22 11.51
CA PRO A 124 12.99 1.11 12.07
C PRO A 124 11.69 1.80 12.50
N VAL A 125 10.66 1.78 11.64
CA VAL A 125 9.39 2.47 11.92
C VAL A 125 8.67 1.86 13.13
N ILE A 126 8.68 0.53 13.26
CA ILE A 126 8.12 -0.15 14.45
C ILE A 126 8.92 0.20 15.70
N PHE A 127 10.25 0.22 15.62
CA PHE A 127 11.12 0.53 16.75
C PHE A 127 10.85 1.93 17.30
N PHE A 128 10.92 2.95 16.43
CA PHE A 128 10.69 4.34 16.83
C PHE A 128 9.26 4.57 17.33
N SER A 129 8.27 3.96 16.68
CA SER A 129 6.88 4.05 17.13
C SER A 129 6.68 3.43 18.52
N LYS A 130 7.28 2.27 18.80
CA LYS A 130 7.21 1.65 20.14
C LYS A 130 7.89 2.51 21.20
N ALA A 131 9.05 3.09 20.89
CA ALA A 131 9.75 4.00 21.79
C ALA A 131 8.88 5.23 22.11
N ALA A 132 8.32 5.88 21.09
CA ALA A 132 7.41 7.02 21.26
C ALA A 132 6.14 6.65 22.03
N THR A 133 5.54 5.49 21.72
CA THR A 133 4.35 4.98 22.43
C THR A 133 4.63 4.74 23.92
N SER A 134 5.79 4.15 24.24
CA SER A 134 6.22 3.94 25.62
C SER A 134 6.35 5.28 26.36
N ALA A 135 6.99 6.28 25.74
CA ALA A 135 7.12 7.62 26.32
C ALA A 135 5.75 8.28 26.56
N ILE A 136 4.86 8.24 25.58
CA ILE A 136 3.51 8.83 25.66
C ILE A 136 2.66 8.12 26.72
N THR A 137 2.71 6.79 26.79
CA THR A 137 1.84 6.03 27.71
C THR A 137 2.25 6.12 29.18
N ARG A 138 3.48 6.58 29.47
CA ARG A 138 3.94 6.89 30.84
C ARG A 138 3.30 8.16 31.42
N ILE A 139 2.91 9.11 30.55
CA ILE A 139 2.33 10.40 30.96
C ILE A 139 0.80 10.43 30.85
N LEU A 140 0.20 9.45 30.18
CA LEU A 140 -1.24 9.38 29.98
C LEU A 140 -1.95 8.56 31.06
N PRO A 141 -3.24 8.86 31.36
CA PRO A 141 -4.06 8.05 32.24
C PRO A 141 -4.10 6.58 31.82
N THR A 142 -4.27 5.68 32.80
CA THR A 142 -4.31 4.23 32.60
C THR A 142 -5.40 3.77 31.63
N SER A 143 -6.50 4.55 31.51
CA SER A 143 -7.58 4.32 30.55
C SER A 143 -7.13 4.44 29.09
N ILE A 144 -6.15 5.29 28.81
CA ILE A 144 -5.58 5.49 27.47
C ILE A 144 -4.37 4.57 27.28
N SER A 145 -3.58 4.36 28.33
CA SER A 145 -2.38 3.51 28.27
C SER A 145 -2.72 2.06 27.88
N ARG A 146 -3.91 1.52 28.17
CA ARG A 146 -4.34 0.19 27.69
C ARG A 146 -4.43 0.05 26.16
N HIS A 147 -4.36 1.16 25.41
CA HIS A 147 -4.48 1.20 23.94
C HIS A 147 -3.12 1.37 23.22
N GLN A 148 -2.00 0.99 23.85
CA GLN A 148 -0.64 1.17 23.31
C GLN A 148 -0.50 0.70 21.85
N ARG A 149 -1.09 -0.44 21.49
CA ARG A 149 -1.03 -0.96 20.11
C ARG A 149 -1.67 -0.01 19.09
N THR A 150 -2.81 0.57 19.42
CA THR A 150 -3.52 1.52 18.54
C THR A 150 -2.75 2.83 18.44
N ILE A 151 -2.21 3.32 19.57
CA ILE A 151 -1.36 4.52 19.61
C ILE A 151 -0.12 4.31 18.74
N SER A 152 0.58 3.18 18.89
CA SER A 152 1.75 2.84 18.08
C SER A 152 1.42 2.83 16.59
N LEU A 153 0.29 2.24 16.20
CA LEU A 153 -0.12 2.21 14.80
C LEU A 153 -0.50 3.59 14.27
N PHE A 154 -1.19 4.41 15.07
CA PHE A 154 -1.44 5.81 14.72
C PHE A 154 -0.13 6.54 14.42
N LEU A 155 0.86 6.43 15.31
CA LEU A 155 2.18 7.05 15.13
C LEU A 155 2.89 6.52 13.87
N ILE A 156 2.80 5.23 13.57
CA ILE A 156 3.37 4.63 12.35
C ILE A 156 2.77 5.26 11.09
N PHE A 157 1.43 5.31 11.01
CA PHE A 157 0.75 5.89 9.86
C PHE A 157 1.02 7.40 9.75
N MET A 158 1.05 8.14 10.86
CA MET A 158 1.30 9.58 10.83
C MET A 158 2.74 9.91 10.45
N ALA A 159 3.72 9.20 11.02
CA ALA A 159 5.12 9.35 10.62
C ALA A 159 5.29 9.06 9.12
N SER A 160 4.68 7.97 8.64
CA SER A 160 4.72 7.61 7.22
C SER A 160 4.08 8.69 6.34
N GLY A 161 2.92 9.22 6.74
CA GLY A 161 2.24 10.30 6.03
C GLY A 161 3.06 11.58 5.97
N LEU A 162 3.68 11.97 7.08
CA LEU A 162 4.54 13.16 7.14
C LEU A 162 5.77 13.02 6.24
N THR A 163 6.46 11.89 6.28
CA THR A 163 7.63 11.65 5.40
C THR A 163 7.24 11.69 3.93
N HIS A 164 6.11 11.08 3.55
CA HIS A 164 5.67 11.10 2.15
C HIS A 164 5.06 12.45 1.74
N SER A 165 4.61 13.30 2.67
CA SER A 165 4.07 14.63 2.38
C SER A 165 5.11 15.62 1.83
N LEU A 166 6.40 15.25 1.81
CA LEU A 166 7.39 15.97 0.99
C LEU A 166 6.98 16.01 -0.49
N THR A 167 6.34 14.95 -0.98
CA THR A 167 5.77 14.91 -2.33
C THR A 167 4.58 15.86 -2.47
N ASP A 168 3.70 15.95 -1.46
CA ASP A 168 2.62 16.94 -1.43
C ASP A 168 3.17 18.36 -1.53
N ILE A 169 4.25 18.70 -0.82
CA ILE A 169 4.90 20.03 -0.91
C ILE A 169 5.39 20.29 -2.34
N GLN A 170 6.02 19.32 -3.00
CA GLN A 170 6.45 19.46 -4.39
C GLN A 170 5.25 19.62 -5.33
N TYR A 171 4.20 18.81 -5.18
CA TYR A 171 2.98 18.94 -5.97
C TYR A 171 2.32 20.30 -5.81
N ARG A 172 2.31 20.86 -4.60
CA ARG A 172 1.82 22.22 -4.35
C ARG A 172 2.68 23.28 -5.04
N ARG A 173 4.01 23.15 -5.02
CA ARG A 173 4.92 24.08 -5.73
C ARG A 173 4.68 24.11 -7.24
N TYR A 174 4.31 22.97 -7.82
CA TYR A 174 3.94 22.87 -9.22
C TYR A 174 2.46 23.23 -9.49
N GLY A 175 1.66 23.57 -8.48
CA GLY A 175 0.24 23.91 -8.64
C GLY A 175 -0.69 22.72 -8.87
N LEU A 176 -0.27 21.50 -8.51
CA LEU A 176 -0.98 20.25 -8.83
C LEU A 176 -2.03 19.85 -7.79
N THR A 177 -1.94 20.40 -6.58
CA THR A 177 -2.88 20.18 -5.48
C THR A 177 -2.88 21.41 -4.57
N ASP A 178 -4.03 21.70 -3.95
CA ASP A 178 -4.16 22.72 -2.91
C ASP A 178 -4.16 22.12 -1.49
N THR A 179 -4.00 20.80 -1.40
CA THR A 179 -4.21 20.00 -0.19
C THR A 179 -3.07 19.00 0.04
N PHE A 180 -3.18 18.20 1.10
CA PHE A 180 -2.24 17.11 1.43
C PHE A 180 -2.87 15.73 1.16
N PRO A 181 -2.99 15.29 -0.11
CA PRO A 181 -3.60 14.00 -0.45
C PRO A 181 -2.85 12.82 0.17
N VAL A 182 -1.52 12.86 0.25
CA VAL A 182 -0.72 11.78 0.84
C VAL A 182 -0.96 11.69 2.34
N LEU A 183 -0.90 12.80 3.08
CA LEU A 183 -1.19 12.77 4.52
C LEU A 183 -2.60 12.23 4.82
N ARG A 184 -3.60 12.66 4.02
CA ARG A 184 -4.98 12.17 4.13
C ARG A 184 -5.08 10.67 3.86
N PHE A 185 -4.35 10.15 2.87
CA PHE A 185 -4.30 8.72 2.58
C PHE A 185 -3.80 7.91 3.79
N PHE A 186 -2.70 8.33 4.41
CA PHE A 186 -2.16 7.62 5.57
C PHE A 186 -3.08 7.74 6.81
N ALA A 187 -3.71 8.89 7.02
CA ALA A 187 -4.71 9.06 8.07
C ALA A 187 -5.95 8.16 7.86
N ALA A 188 -6.47 8.12 6.64
CA ALA A 188 -7.58 7.25 6.28
C ALA A 188 -7.19 5.76 6.34
N SER A 189 -5.93 5.41 6.09
CA SER A 189 -5.41 4.04 6.26
C SER A 189 -5.41 3.60 7.72
N PHE A 190 -5.07 4.50 8.64
CA PHE A 190 -5.24 4.25 10.07
C PHE A 190 -6.71 4.06 10.45
N LEU A 191 -7.62 4.87 9.90
CA LEU A 191 -9.06 4.70 10.14
C LEU A 191 -9.56 3.35 9.62
N ALA A 192 -9.16 2.95 8.40
CA ALA A 192 -9.49 1.64 7.84
C ALA A 192 -9.01 0.49 8.73
N PHE A 193 -7.83 0.63 9.34
CA PHE A 193 -7.32 -0.31 10.32
C PHE A 193 -8.18 -0.39 11.60
N VAL A 194 -8.64 0.76 12.12
CA VAL A 194 -9.51 0.83 13.30
C VAL A 194 -10.86 0.17 13.01
N LEU A 195 -11.46 0.49 11.85
CA LEU A 195 -12.70 -0.11 11.38
C LEU A 195 -12.57 -1.62 11.20
N GLU A 196 -11.50 -2.09 10.54
CA GLU A 196 -11.18 -3.52 10.41
C GLU A 196 -11.09 -4.19 11.80
N THR A 197 -10.38 -3.57 12.74
CA THR A 197 -10.23 -4.10 14.10
C THR A 197 -11.57 -4.16 14.85
N ALA A 198 -12.42 -3.15 14.71
CA ALA A 198 -13.75 -3.11 15.32
C ALA A 198 -14.65 -4.21 14.73
N TRP A 199 -14.68 -4.33 13.39
CA TRP A 199 -15.44 -5.36 12.68
C TRP A 199 -15.05 -6.77 13.12
N ILE A 200 -13.74 -7.05 13.16
CA ILE A 200 -13.22 -8.36 13.60
C ILE A 200 -13.67 -8.68 15.03
N ARG A 201 -13.68 -7.69 15.94
CA ARG A 201 -14.14 -7.89 17.31
C ARG A 201 -15.63 -8.22 17.37
N VAL A 202 -16.47 -7.48 16.63
CA VAL A 202 -17.92 -7.71 16.56
C VAL A 202 -18.22 -9.08 15.95
N TYR A 203 -17.60 -9.40 14.81
CA TYR A 203 -17.75 -10.68 14.13
C TYR A 203 -17.38 -11.86 15.05
N ARG A 204 -16.26 -11.74 15.78
CA ARG A 204 -15.82 -12.75 16.75
C ARG A 204 -16.77 -12.88 17.94
N ALA A 205 -17.26 -11.77 18.49
CA ALA A 205 -18.21 -11.78 19.60
C ALA A 205 -19.53 -12.46 19.19
N GLY A 206 -20.01 -12.20 17.97
CA GLY A 206 -21.18 -12.86 17.39
C GLY A 206 -20.98 -14.37 17.23
N ARG A 207 -19.83 -14.82 16.69
CA ARG A 207 -19.55 -16.26 16.53
C ARG A 207 -19.21 -16.99 17.83
N SER A 208 -18.59 -16.32 18.80
CA SER A 208 -18.31 -16.90 20.12
C SER A 208 -19.58 -17.24 20.89
N LYS A 209 -20.68 -16.53 20.63
CA LYS A 209 -22.00 -16.86 21.19
C LYS A 209 -22.67 -18.06 20.50
N ALA A 210 -22.16 -18.48 19.34
CA ALA A 210 -22.71 -19.57 18.51
C ALA A 210 -21.97 -20.92 18.66
N GLY A 211 -21.05 -21.08 19.62
CA GLY A 211 -20.34 -22.34 19.90
C GLY A 211 -18.81 -22.27 19.73
N LYS A 212 -18.08 -22.97 20.63
CA LYS A 212 -16.63 -22.85 20.86
C LYS A 212 -15.78 -23.45 19.74
N GLY A 213 -14.90 -22.66 19.14
CA GLY A 213 -13.80 -23.22 18.34
C GLY A 213 -13.08 -22.30 17.35
N PHE A 214 -12.93 -21.00 17.59
CA PHE A 214 -12.29 -20.15 16.54
C PHE A 214 -11.51 -18.92 17.06
N ASN A 215 -10.78 -19.04 18.16
CA ASN A 215 -9.97 -17.92 18.67
C ASN A 215 -8.62 -17.72 17.94
N ARG A 216 -8.30 -18.45 16.87
CA ARG A 216 -6.89 -18.62 16.44
C ARG A 216 -6.45 -17.95 15.14
N PHE A 217 -7.28 -17.17 14.43
CA PHE A 217 -6.92 -16.69 13.08
C PHE A 217 -6.29 -15.28 12.98
N TYR A 218 -6.70 -14.31 13.79
CA TYR A 218 -6.19 -12.93 13.66
C TYR A 218 -4.94 -12.61 14.48
N ASP A 219 -4.56 -13.47 15.43
CA ASP A 219 -3.31 -13.33 16.18
C ASP A 219 -2.26 -14.26 15.59
N GLY A 220 -1.46 -13.74 14.66
CA GLY A 220 -0.08 -14.20 14.44
C GLY A 220 0.21 -15.70 14.29
N VAL A 221 -0.71 -16.54 13.81
CA VAL A 221 -0.42 -17.98 13.57
C VAL A 221 0.26 -18.16 12.22
N ASP A 222 1.49 -17.63 12.14
CA ASP A 222 2.53 -18.18 11.27
C ASP A 222 3.51 -19.04 12.09
N SER A 223 3.21 -19.34 13.36
CA SER A 223 4.12 -19.98 14.32
C SER A 223 3.84 -21.46 14.61
N LEU A 224 2.94 -22.13 13.87
CA LEU A 224 2.75 -23.58 13.99
C LEU A 224 3.07 -24.27 12.65
N PRO A 225 4.19 -25.01 12.55
CA PRO A 225 4.51 -25.77 11.34
C PRO A 225 3.48 -26.89 11.15
N GLY A 226 2.95 -27.02 9.92
CA GLY A 226 2.20 -28.22 9.49
C GLY A 226 0.68 -28.14 9.38
N ARG A 227 0.02 -26.98 9.57
CA ARG A 227 -1.44 -26.86 9.27
C ARG A 227 -1.70 -26.13 7.95
N VAL A 228 -2.17 -26.87 6.96
CA VAL A 228 -2.68 -26.33 5.69
C VAL A 228 -4.03 -25.65 5.96
N VAL A 229 -4.00 -24.32 6.12
CA VAL A 229 -5.23 -23.52 6.12
C VAL A 229 -5.76 -23.50 4.68
N PRO A 230 -7.07 -23.74 4.43
CA PRO A 230 -7.63 -23.62 3.09
C PRO A 230 -7.24 -22.29 2.44
N ARG A 231 -6.73 -22.34 1.19
CA ARG A 231 -6.13 -21.17 0.53
C ARG A 231 -7.09 -19.98 0.40
N LEU A 232 -8.40 -20.22 0.28
CA LEU A 232 -9.44 -19.19 0.19
C LEU A 232 -10.66 -19.57 1.06
N SER A 233 -10.75 -19.01 2.26
CA SER A 233 -11.99 -19.05 3.05
C SER A 233 -12.89 -17.86 2.67
N VAL A 234 -14.21 -17.96 2.94
CA VAL A 234 -15.15 -16.85 2.73
C VAL A 234 -14.67 -15.58 3.44
N GLU A 235 -14.08 -15.72 4.63
CA GLU A 235 -13.49 -14.59 5.37
C GLU A 235 -12.30 -13.96 4.64
N ARG A 236 -11.47 -14.74 3.95
CA ARG A 236 -10.39 -14.19 3.11
C ARG A 236 -10.95 -13.43 1.91
N MET A 237 -12.00 -13.95 1.27
CA MET A 237 -12.66 -13.25 0.16
C MET A 237 -13.25 -11.92 0.62
N VAL A 238 -13.96 -11.90 1.74
CA VAL A 238 -14.47 -10.67 2.38
C VAL A 238 -13.31 -9.71 2.70
N GLY A 239 -12.21 -10.24 3.22
CA GLY A 239 -11.01 -9.47 3.49
C GLY A 239 -10.38 -8.84 2.24
N TYR A 240 -10.28 -9.58 1.14
CA TYR A 240 -9.81 -9.04 -0.14
C TYR A 240 -10.75 -7.97 -0.70
N MET A 241 -12.06 -8.18 -0.63
CA MET A 241 -13.04 -7.16 -1.02
C MET A 241 -12.88 -5.89 -0.18
N TRP A 242 -12.66 -6.02 1.13
CA TRP A 242 -12.39 -4.89 2.02
C TRP A 242 -11.11 -4.14 1.64
N VAL A 243 -10.00 -4.85 1.40
CA VAL A 243 -8.73 -4.24 0.99
C VAL A 243 -8.87 -3.56 -0.36
N ALA A 244 -9.54 -4.18 -1.33
CA ALA A 244 -9.80 -3.61 -2.64
C ALA A 244 -10.65 -2.34 -2.54
N ALA A 245 -11.72 -2.37 -1.74
CA ALA A 245 -12.58 -1.20 -1.50
C ALA A 245 -11.79 -0.06 -0.85
N TRP A 246 -10.99 -0.35 0.19
CA TRP A 246 -10.13 0.64 0.85
C TRP A 246 -9.13 1.28 -0.12
N ILE A 247 -8.39 0.47 -0.88
CA ILE A 247 -7.41 0.96 -1.85
C ILE A 247 -8.08 1.76 -2.99
N CYS A 248 -9.13 1.25 -3.62
CA CYS A 248 -9.82 1.94 -4.71
C CYS A 248 -10.54 3.22 -4.26
N SER A 249 -10.86 3.33 -2.96
CA SER A 249 -11.46 4.55 -2.43
C SER A 249 -10.45 5.66 -2.23
N LEU A 250 -9.26 5.35 -1.71
CA LEU A 250 -8.30 6.38 -1.34
C LEU A 250 -7.32 6.73 -2.46
N THR A 251 -6.97 5.77 -3.32
CA THR A 251 -5.91 5.94 -4.33
C THR A 251 -6.19 7.03 -5.38
N PRO A 252 -7.42 7.23 -5.86
CA PRO A 252 -7.72 8.32 -6.80
C PRO A 252 -7.29 9.70 -6.32
N SER A 253 -7.39 9.97 -5.02
CA SER A 253 -6.90 11.24 -4.46
C SER A 253 -5.38 11.43 -4.58
N LEU A 254 -4.62 10.33 -4.71
CA LEU A 254 -3.17 10.33 -4.94
C LEU A 254 -2.82 10.39 -6.42
N VAL A 255 -3.51 9.62 -7.27
CA VAL A 255 -3.11 9.39 -8.66
C VAL A 255 -3.78 10.33 -9.67
N TYR A 256 -5.01 10.79 -9.43
CA TYR A 256 -5.71 11.67 -10.39
C TYR A 256 -5.01 13.02 -10.59
N PRO A 257 -4.52 13.72 -9.55
CA PRO A 257 -3.82 14.99 -9.75
C PRO A 257 -2.56 14.85 -10.62
N PRO A 258 -1.63 13.89 -10.38
CA PRO A 258 -0.50 13.65 -11.28
C PRO A 258 -0.92 13.28 -12.70
N LEU A 259 -1.97 12.47 -12.88
CA LEU A 259 -2.47 12.09 -14.21
C LEU A 259 -2.88 13.33 -15.03
N ARG A 260 -3.66 14.24 -14.44
CA ARG A 260 -4.07 15.51 -15.10
C ARG A 260 -2.87 16.35 -15.58
N VAL A 261 -1.77 16.29 -14.86
CA VAL A 261 -0.55 17.07 -15.17
C VAL A 261 0.20 16.49 -16.34
N LEU A 262 0.29 15.16 -16.40
CA LEU A 262 0.91 14.45 -17.52
C LEU A 262 0.15 14.72 -18.82
N GLU A 263 -1.19 14.74 -18.76
CA GLU A 263 -2.03 15.11 -19.90
C GLU A 263 -1.78 16.56 -20.34
N HIS A 264 -1.78 17.52 -19.41
CA HIS A 264 -1.52 18.93 -19.74
C HIS A 264 -0.15 19.13 -20.41
N LYS A 265 0.91 18.51 -19.86
CA LYS A 265 2.24 18.58 -20.46
C LYS A 265 2.30 17.94 -21.85
N ALA A 266 1.63 16.82 -22.06
CA ALA A 266 1.55 16.18 -23.38
C ALA A 266 0.87 17.09 -24.41
N SER A 267 -0.18 17.81 -24.00
CA SER A 267 -0.89 18.75 -24.88
C SER A 267 -0.02 19.93 -25.32
N LEU A 268 0.89 20.41 -24.45
CA LEU A 268 1.82 21.50 -24.76
C LEU A 268 2.97 21.09 -25.68
N LEU A 269 3.35 19.81 -25.69
CA LEU A 269 4.42 19.28 -26.55
C LEU A 269 3.95 19.00 -27.98
N LEU A 270 2.63 18.99 -28.21
CA LEU A 270 1.99 18.75 -29.50
C LEU A 270 1.54 20.05 -30.20
N GLN A 271 1.77 21.20 -29.56
CA GLN A 271 1.53 22.55 -30.11
C GLN A 271 2.87 23.17 -30.57
#